data_AF-A0A6G3R9X6-F1
#
_entry.id   AF-A0A6G3R9X6-F1
#
_cell.length_a   1.000
_cell.length_b   1.000
_cell.length_c   1.000
_cell.angle_alpha   90.00
_cell.angle_beta   90.00
_cell.angle_gamma   90.00
#
_symmetry.space_group_name_H-M   'P 1'
#
loop_
_entity.id
_entity.type
_entity.pdbx_description
1 polymer ?
#
loop_
_entity_poly.entity_id
_entity_poly.type
_entity_poly.pdbx_seq_one_letter_code
_entity_poly.pdbx_strand_id
1 'polypeptide(L)' 'MTVLVTGATGRVGRRVVESAEAAGLTVRAASRSGTVRFDWTDPSTWAGALRGADAAHLAYLPDVG' A
#
# COMPACT_ATOMS: atom_id res chain seq x y z
N MET A 1 7.42 -13.53 -0.28
CA MET A 1 7.70 -12.15 0.12
C MET A 1 6.40 -11.36 0.05
N THR A 2 6.12 -10.57 1.07
CA THR A 2 4.89 -9.80 1.25
C THR A 2 5.19 -8.31 1.05
N VAL A 3 4.50 -7.69 0.09
CA VAL A 3 4.68 -6.26 -0.22
C VAL A 3 3.43 -5.48 0.17
N LEU A 4 3.60 -4.45 0.99
CA LEU A 4 2.56 -3.47 1.24
C LEU A 4 2.49 -2.48 0.07
N VAL A 5 1.30 -2.22 -0.45
CA VAL A 5 1.09 -1.20 -1.49
C VAL A 5 0.14 -0.14 -0.96
N THR A 6 0.64 1.07 -0.71
CA THR A 6 -0.23 2.22 -0.37
C THR A 6 -0.89 2.77 -1.63
N GLY A 7 -2.08 3.38 -1.48
CA GLY A 7 -2.82 3.90 -2.62
C GLY A 7 -3.24 2.80 -3.62
N ALA A 8 -3.36 1.55 -3.15
CA ALA A 8 -3.55 0.36 -3.99
C ALA A 8 -4.78 0.41 -4.91
N THR A 9 -5.81 1.19 -4.55
CA THR A 9 -7.02 1.36 -5.35
C THR A 9 -6.91 2.44 -6.43
N GLY A 10 -5.84 3.25 -6.41
CA GLY A 10 -5.60 4.33 -7.35
C GLY A 10 -5.08 3.86 -8.71
N ARG A 11 -4.94 4.79 -9.66
CA ARG A 11 -4.52 4.51 -11.04
C ARG A 11 -3.16 3.82 -11.11
N VAL A 12 -2.18 4.31 -10.35
CA VAL A 12 -0.84 3.72 -10.29
C VAL A 12 -0.85 2.48 -9.40
N GLY A 13 -1.44 2.60 -8.20
CA GLY A 13 -1.47 1.51 -7.21
C GLY A 13 -2.04 0.20 -7.76
N ARG A 14 -3.13 0.24 -8.55
CA ARG A 14 -3.72 -0.97 -9.11
C ARG A 14 -2.75 -1.73 -10.02
N ARG A 15 -1.99 -1.03 -10.86
CA ARG A 15 -0.99 -1.65 -11.75
C ARG A 15 0.17 -2.24 -10.97
N VAL A 16 0.55 -1.59 -9.86
CA VAL A 16 1.59 -2.10 -8.95
C VAL A 16 1.11 -3.39 -8.27
N VAL A 17 -0.14 -3.44 -7.81
CA VAL A 17 -0.76 -4.66 -7.26
C VAL A 17 -0.73 -5.79 -8.30
N GLU A 18 -1.27 -5.55 -9.49
CA GLU A 18 -1.33 -6.54 -10.57
C GLU A 18 0.08 -7.05 -10.95
N SER A 19 1.06 -6.16 -11.05
CA SER A 19 2.43 -6.53 -11.39
C SER A 19 3.12 -7.33 -10.28
N ALA A 20 2.87 -6.97 -9.01
CA ALA A 20 3.42 -7.70 -7.87
C ALA A 20 2.81 -9.10 -7.74
N GLU A 21 1.50 -9.23 -7.95
CA GLU A 21 0.81 -10.52 -7.97
C GLU A 21 1.30 -11.40 -9.14
N ALA A 22 1.46 -10.82 -10.33
CA ALA A 22 2.01 -11.52 -11.50
C ALA A 22 3.45 -12.01 -11.28
N ALA A 23 4.22 -11.31 -10.44
CA ALA A 23 5.55 -11.73 -10.02
C ALA A 23 5.55 -12.80 -8.89
N GLY A 24 4.38 -13.26 -8.46
CA GLY A 24 4.22 -14.27 -7.40
C GLY A 24 4.39 -13.72 -5.98
N LEU A 25 4.32 -12.39 -5.80
CA LEU A 25 4.42 -11.75 -4.48
C LEU A 25 3.05 -11.72 -3.80
N THR A 26 3.04 -11.83 -2.48
CA THR A 26 1.83 -11.61 -1.68
C THR A 26 1.63 -10.11 -1.50
N VAL A 27 0.46 -9.59 -1.90
CA VAL A 27 0.19 -8.15 -1.80
C VAL A 27 -0.70 -7.82 -0.60
N ARG A 28 -0.27 -6.84 0.19
CA ARG A 28 -1.07 -6.19 1.24
C ARG A 28 -1.52 -4.82 0.73
N ALA A 29 -2.69 -4.77 0.12
CA ALA A 29 -3.26 -3.54 -0.42
C ALA A 29 -3.73 -2.61 0.71
N ALA A 30 -3.01 -1.50 0.90
CA ALA A 30 -3.29 -0.51 1.93
C ALA A 30 -3.98 0.73 1.38
N SER A 31 -5.02 1.19 2.09
CA SER A 31 -5.76 2.40 1.76
C SER A 31 -6.42 2.99 3.01
N ARG A 32 -7.00 4.19 2.89
CA ARG A 32 -7.66 4.85 4.04
C ARG A 32 -8.94 4.15 4.49
N SER A 33 -9.62 3.46 3.58
CA SER A 33 -10.92 2.81 3.81
C SER A 33 -10.92 1.30 3.60
N GLY A 34 -9.76 0.70 3.34
CA GLY A 34 -9.60 -0.73 3.10
C GLY A 34 -9.34 -1.55 4.36
N THR A 35 -9.29 -2.87 4.21
CA THR A 35 -9.00 -3.82 5.29
C THR A 35 -7.64 -3.56 5.95
N VAL A 36 -6.62 -3.23 5.15
CA VAL A 36 -5.34 -2.73 5.66
C VAL A 36 -5.40 -1.22 5.65
N ARG A 37 -5.71 -0.62 6.80
CA ARG A 37 -5.81 0.83 6.93
C ARG A 37 -4.42 1.47 6.94
N PHE A 38 -4.21 2.44 6.05
CA PHE A 38 -3.03 3.30 6.04
C PHE A 38 -3.43 4.73 5.64
N ASP A 39 -3.08 5.69 6.48
CA ASP A 39 -3.30 7.12 6.23
C ASP A 39 -2.02 7.91 6.54
N TRP A 40 -1.58 8.71 5.57
CA TRP A 40 -0.39 9.56 5.71
C TRP A 40 -0.54 10.63 6.79
N THR A 41 -1.78 11.04 7.11
CA THR A 41 -2.04 12.07 8.15
C THR A 41 -2.28 11.48 9.53
N ASP A 42 -2.37 10.15 9.66
CA ASP A 42 -2.60 9.45 10.92
C ASP A 42 -1.51 8.38 11.15
N PRO A 43 -0.41 8.75 11.84
CA PRO A 43 0.69 7.84 12.14
C PRO A 43 0.29 6.58 12.93
N SER A 44 -0.84 6.61 13.66
CA SER A 44 -1.31 5.45 14.42
C SER A 44 -1.65 4.26 13.52
N THR A 45 -1.93 4.52 12.23
CA THR A 45 -2.26 3.48 11.24
C THR A 45 -1.02 2.76 10.69
N TRP A 46 0.17 3.36 10.76
CA TRP A 46 1.34 2.91 10.01
C TRP A 46 1.88 1.56 10.51
N ALA A 47 2.04 1.42 11.83
CA ALA A 47 2.59 0.22 12.43
C ALA A 47 1.71 -1.01 12.15
N GLY A 48 0.38 -0.84 12.19
CA GLY A 48 -0.56 -1.91 11.87
C GLY A 48 -0.51 -2.32 10.39
N ALA A 49 -0.38 -1.34 9.50
CA ALA A 49 -0.27 -1.59 8.07
C ALA A 49 1.02 -2.35 7.71
N LEU A 50 2.16 -1.87 8.21
CA LEU A 50 3.50 -2.39 7.89
C LEU A 50 3.81 -3.74 8.54
N ARG A 51 3.05 -4.15 9.57
CA ARG A 51 3.30 -5.41 10.29
C ARG A 51 3.18 -6.61 9.33
N GLY A 52 4.27 -7.38 9.24
CA GLY A 52 4.35 -8.58 8.40
C GLY A 52 4.58 -8.29 6.91
N ALA A 53 4.89 -7.04 6.53
CA ALA A 53 5.39 -6.73 5.21
C ALA A 53 6.92 -6.84 5.19
N ASP A 54 7.46 -7.45 4.13
CA ASP A 54 8.90 -7.54 3.87
C ASP A 54 9.40 -6.30 3.12
N ALA A 55 8.51 -5.64 2.36
CA ALA A 55 8.78 -4.37 1.67
C ALA A 55 7.50 -3.54 1.53
N ALA A 56 7.64 -2.25 1.20
CA ALA A 56 6.52 -1.34 1.00
C ALA A 56 6.69 -0.45 -0.24
N HIS A 57 5.66 -0.37 -1.07
CA HIS A 57 5.46 0.65 -2.08
C HIS A 57 4.69 1.83 -1.48
N LEU A 58 5.37 2.98 -1.40
CA LEU A 58 4.86 4.21 -0.80
C LEU A 58 4.48 5.21 -1.90
N ALA A 59 3.18 5.38 -2.12
CA ALA A 59 2.61 6.42 -2.96
C ALA A 59 2.10 7.55 -2.06
N TYR A 60 2.97 8.52 -1.82
CA TYR A 60 2.63 9.78 -1.18
C TYR A 60 2.34 10.79 -2.29
N LEU A 61 1.13 11.36 -2.32
CA LEU A 61 0.73 12.42 -3.26
C LEU A 61 0.39 13.68 -2.46
N PRO A 62 1.39 14.45 -2.00
CA PRO A 62 1.14 15.68 -1.25
C PRO A 62 1.01 16.88 -2.19
N ASP A 63 1.56 16.75 -3.40
CA ASP A 63 1.99 17.90 -4.20
C ASP A 63 1.39 17.90 -5.62
N VAL A 64 0.25 17.24 -5.85
CA VAL A 64 -0.53 17.52 -7.07
C VAL A 64 -1.40 18.75 -6.80
N GLY A 65 -0.73 19.90 -6.81
CA GLY A 65 -1.33 21.22 -6.99
C GLY A 65 -1.37 21.60 -8.46
#